data_AF-A0A5B9PJ85-F1
#
_entry.id   AF-A0A5B9PJ85-F1
#
_cell.length_a   1.000
_cell.length_b   1.000
_cell.length_c   1.000
_cell.angle_alpha   90.00
_cell.angle_beta   90.00
_cell.angle_gamma   90.00
#
_symmetry.space_group_name_H-M   'P 1'
#
loop_
_entity.id
_entity.type
_entity.pdbx_description
1 polymer ?
#
loop_
_entity_poly.entity_id
_entity_poly.type
_entity_poly.pdbx_seq_one_letter_code
_entity_poly.pdbx_strand_id
1 'polypeptide(L)'
;MKRSQKRYGFTLVELLVVIAIIGILIGMLLPAVQQVREAARRTQCMNNMRQIALACLNFESAHMRFPTGALGVADPVLPGVEPQRMGLLAQILPHIEANNVAAMCEPNLSTKRYGDDGAGYGVWINYNLAGGATTRFAALYNIPAFRCPTDSVPSTDKTADVTRTYGVGPSSVTVTLGGWGDWSSNLLGEEYGLTNYIGVAGVLGDDSSESDNWSAHDGMFLNRSRTTFGRMSDGSSNIIMMGEVVTEPLDEWPWPGETVGRAWIGTHTIGTVFWPDSSWGPAQLFEYASGHPGTVSFSRGDGSVGAVSEDTDATVIRNMSGIADGTVASID
;
A
#
# COMPACT_ATOMS: atom_id res chain seq x y z
N MET A 1 -42.49 50.53 41.85
CA MET A 1 -43.52 49.72 41.15
C MET A 1 -42.87 48.41 40.69
N LYS A 2 -43.22 47.26 41.28
CA LYS A 2 -42.74 45.93 40.83
C LYS A 2 -43.70 45.40 39.76
N ARG A 3 -43.26 45.31 38.51
CA ARG A 3 -44.02 44.65 37.42
C ARG A 3 -44.11 43.16 37.75
N SER A 4 -45.32 42.66 37.99
CA SER A 4 -45.60 41.22 38.06
C SER A 4 -45.35 40.63 36.67
N GLN A 5 -44.24 39.91 36.50
CA GLN A 5 -44.00 39.12 35.30
C GLN A 5 -44.95 37.92 35.33
N LYS A 6 -45.95 37.91 34.44
CA LYS A 6 -46.76 36.71 34.17
C LYS A 6 -45.82 35.59 33.72
N ARG A 7 -45.74 34.52 34.51
CA ARG A 7 -45.09 33.28 34.11
C ARG A 7 -46.04 32.55 33.15
N TYR A 8 -45.61 32.35 31.91
CA TYR A 8 -46.29 31.48 30.95
C TYR A 8 -45.99 30.03 31.36
N GLY A 9 -47.04 29.25 31.63
CA GLY A 9 -46.92 27.81 31.90
C GLY A 9 -46.79 27.07 30.58
N PHE A 10 -45.85 26.13 30.51
CA PHE A 10 -45.63 25.29 29.33
C PHE A 10 -46.62 24.12 29.36
N THR A 11 -47.32 23.87 28.26
CA THR A 11 -48.25 22.73 28.17
C THR A 11 -47.50 21.45 27.81
N LEU A 12 -47.97 20.30 28.32
CA LEU A 12 -47.39 19.00 28.00
C LEU A 12 -47.39 18.73 26.49
N VAL A 13 -48.40 19.22 25.78
CA VAL A 13 -48.55 19.09 24.33
C VAL A 13 -47.45 19.88 23.59
N GLU A 14 -47.16 21.11 23.99
CA GLU A 14 -46.06 21.90 23.40
C GLU A 14 -44.71 21.20 23.57
N LEU A 15 -44.46 20.61 24.74
CA LEU A 15 -43.25 19.81 24.97
C LEU A 15 -43.17 18.61 24.02
N LEU A 16 -44.27 17.88 23.91
CA LEU A 16 -44.34 16.66 23.13
C LEU A 16 -44.15 16.92 21.63
N VAL A 17 -44.73 18.01 21.10
CA VAL A 17 -44.55 18.41 19.69
C VAL A 17 -43.08 18.78 19.42
N VAL A 18 -42.44 19.52 20.31
CA VAL A 18 -41.02 19.91 20.13
C VAL A 18 -40.11 18.68 20.13
N ILE A 19 -40.34 17.73 21.05
CA ILE A 19 -39.57 16.48 21.08
C ILE A 19 -39.82 15.65 19.82
N ALA A 20 -41.07 15.59 19.33
CA ALA A 20 -41.40 14.89 18.09
C ALA A 20 -40.68 15.48 16.87
N ILE A 21 -40.63 16.81 16.74
CA ILE A 21 -39.92 17.49 15.64
C ILE A 21 -38.42 17.23 15.73
N ILE A 22 -37.82 17.35 16.92
CA ILE A 22 -36.39 17.07 17.12
C ILE A 22 -36.08 15.60 16.78
N GLY A 23 -36.95 14.66 17.18
CA GLY A 23 -36.82 13.24 16.86
C GLY A 23 -36.81 12.97 15.36
N ILE A 24 -37.70 13.61 14.59
CA ILE A 24 -37.74 13.50 13.13
C ILE A 24 -36.47 14.08 12.51
N LEU A 25 -36.05 15.28 12.94
CA LEU A 25 -34.85 15.93 12.42
C LEU A 25 -33.60 15.08 12.66
N ILE A 26 -33.41 14.56 13.88
CA ILE A 26 -32.28 13.68 14.19
C ILE A 26 -32.37 12.37 13.39
N GLY A 27 -33.56 11.78 13.28
CA GLY A 27 -33.78 10.56 12.51
C GLY A 27 -33.41 10.68 11.04
N MET A 28 -33.61 11.86 10.43
CA MET A 28 -33.20 12.13 9.05
C MET A 28 -31.73 12.56 8.93
N LEU A 29 -31.17 13.23 9.94
CA LEU A 29 -29.80 13.75 9.91
C LEU A 29 -28.74 12.67 10.15
N LEU A 30 -29.02 11.67 10.99
CA LEU A 30 -28.01 10.65 11.34
C LEU A 30 -27.53 9.83 10.13
N PRO A 31 -28.40 9.26 9.28
CA PRO A 31 -27.96 8.54 8.08
C PRO A 31 -27.21 9.45 7.10
N ALA A 32 -27.66 10.69 6.95
CA ALA A 32 -27.04 11.66 6.05
C ALA A 32 -25.60 12.02 6.50
N VAL A 33 -25.40 12.28 7.80
CA VAL A 33 -24.07 12.59 8.35
C VAL A 33 -23.10 11.41 8.18
N GLN A 34 -23.58 10.17 8.30
CA GLN A 34 -22.76 8.97 8.10
C GLN A 34 -22.31 8.83 6.63
N GLN A 35 -23.22 9.02 5.67
CA GLN A 35 -22.88 8.99 4.24
C GLN A 35 -21.87 10.08 3.86
N VAL A 36 -22.06 11.31 4.38
CA VAL A 36 -21.12 12.42 4.13
C VAL A 36 -19.73 12.12 4.71
N ARG A 37 -19.65 11.55 5.92
CA ARG A 37 -18.37 11.17 6.52
C ARG A 37 -17.64 10.12 5.70
N GLU A 38 -18.37 9.15 5.17
CA GLU A 38 -17.78 8.09 4.34
C GLU A 38 -17.28 8.63 3.00
N ALA A 39 -18.07 9.48 2.33
CA ALA A 39 -17.65 10.15 1.11
C ALA A 39 -16.40 11.02 1.34
N ALA A 40 -16.32 11.71 2.49
CA ALA A 40 -15.15 12.49 2.87
C ALA A 40 -13.90 11.61 3.09
N ARG A 41 -14.04 10.47 3.79
CA ARG A 41 -12.95 9.50 3.96
C ARG A 41 -12.46 8.95 2.63
N ARG A 42 -13.38 8.58 1.73
CA ARG A 42 -13.05 8.11 0.37
C ARG A 42 -12.29 9.16 -0.44
N THR A 43 -12.76 10.39 -0.40
CA THR A 43 -12.09 11.52 -1.04
C THR A 43 -10.67 11.70 -0.48
N GLN A 44 -10.49 11.53 0.83
CA GLN A 44 -9.18 11.59 1.46
C GLN A 44 -8.27 10.41 1.02
N CYS A 45 -8.77 9.17 0.96
CA CYS A 45 -7.97 8.02 0.51
C CYS A 45 -7.55 8.20 -0.96
N MET A 46 -8.43 8.70 -1.84
CA MET A 46 -8.07 9.04 -3.22
C MET A 46 -7.05 10.18 -3.31
N ASN A 47 -7.13 11.19 -2.44
CA ASN A 47 -6.16 12.29 -2.41
C ASN A 47 -4.78 11.84 -1.91
N ASN A 48 -4.74 10.95 -0.91
CA ASN A 48 -3.51 10.33 -0.42
C ASN A 48 -2.83 9.53 -1.55
N MET A 49 -3.59 8.68 -2.25
CA MET A 49 -3.10 7.94 -3.41
C MET A 49 -2.62 8.88 -4.54
N ARG A 50 -3.32 9.99 -4.79
CA ARG A 50 -2.89 11.00 -5.77
C ARG A 50 -1.57 11.65 -5.37
N GLN A 51 -1.36 11.95 -4.08
CA GLN A 51 -0.09 12.49 -3.60
C GLN A 51 1.06 11.51 -3.84
N ILE A 52 0.84 10.22 -3.58
CA ILE A 52 1.82 9.15 -3.86
C ILE A 52 2.11 9.06 -5.36
N ALA A 53 1.09 9.05 -6.20
CA ALA A 53 1.27 8.97 -7.65
C ALA A 53 2.03 10.20 -8.20
N LEU A 54 1.69 11.41 -7.73
CA LEU A 54 2.45 12.62 -8.06
C LEU A 54 3.89 12.56 -7.55
N ALA A 55 4.13 11.97 -6.39
CA ALA A 55 5.49 11.76 -5.88
C ALA A 55 6.31 10.81 -6.77
N CYS A 56 5.68 9.74 -7.30
CA CYS A 56 6.30 8.86 -8.30
C CYS A 56 6.63 9.60 -9.61
N LEU A 57 5.73 10.48 -10.08
CA LEU A 57 5.96 11.31 -11.27
C LEU A 57 7.07 12.34 -11.06
N ASN A 58 7.12 12.96 -9.88
CA ASN A 58 8.21 13.87 -9.51
C ASN A 58 9.55 13.14 -9.41
N PHE A 59 9.55 11.91 -8.90
CA PHE A 59 10.73 11.05 -8.89
C PHE A 59 11.18 10.75 -10.33
N GLU A 60 10.25 10.41 -11.22
CA GLU A 60 10.52 10.17 -12.64
C GLU A 60 11.13 11.41 -13.31
N SER A 61 10.54 12.58 -13.11
CA SER A 61 11.06 13.83 -13.66
C SER A 61 12.47 14.17 -13.18
N ALA A 62 12.85 13.75 -11.96
CA ALA A 62 14.17 14.02 -11.39
C ALA A 62 15.22 12.96 -11.78
N HIS A 63 14.80 11.70 -11.99
CA HIS A 63 15.71 10.57 -12.19
C HIS A 63 15.63 9.95 -13.60
N MET A 64 14.74 10.46 -14.47
CA MET A 64 14.43 9.95 -15.82
C MET A 64 13.99 8.48 -15.83
N ARG A 65 13.42 8.02 -14.72
CA ARG A 65 12.88 6.67 -14.52
C ARG A 65 11.94 6.66 -13.34
N PHE A 66 10.93 5.80 -13.39
CA PHE A 66 10.10 5.52 -12.24
C PHE A 66 10.92 4.88 -11.11
N PRO A 67 10.50 5.09 -9.85
CA PRO A 67 11.07 4.38 -8.71
C PRO A 67 10.90 2.87 -8.89
N THR A 68 11.81 2.09 -8.31
CA THR A 68 11.73 0.63 -8.41
C THR A 68 10.72 0.07 -7.41
N GLY A 69 10.03 -1.01 -7.77
CA GLY A 69 9.08 -1.69 -6.87
C GLY A 69 9.74 -2.27 -5.63
N ALA A 70 10.96 -2.78 -5.80
CA ALA A 70 11.78 -3.31 -4.70
C ALA A 70 13.27 -3.03 -4.94
N LEU A 71 14.02 -2.90 -3.86
CA LEU A 71 15.49 -2.99 -3.82
C LEU A 71 15.90 -4.37 -3.28
N GLY A 72 15.50 -5.42 -4.00
CA GLY A 72 15.82 -6.82 -3.70
C GLY A 72 17.23 -7.23 -4.15
N VAL A 73 17.43 -8.53 -4.40
CA VAL A 73 18.73 -9.09 -4.83
C VAL A 73 19.16 -8.48 -6.17
N ALA A 74 20.45 -8.14 -6.29
CA ALA A 74 21.01 -7.49 -7.49
C ALA A 74 21.28 -8.47 -8.65
N ASP A 75 21.55 -9.73 -8.33
CA ASP A 75 21.91 -10.78 -9.29
C ASP A 75 21.59 -12.17 -8.69
N PRO A 76 20.73 -12.99 -9.32
CA PRO A 76 20.43 -14.35 -8.86
C PRO A 76 21.61 -15.33 -8.99
N VAL A 77 22.65 -14.97 -9.74
CA VAL A 77 23.85 -15.79 -10.03
C VAL A 77 25.03 -15.45 -9.10
N LEU A 78 24.98 -14.33 -8.36
CA LEU A 78 26.04 -13.95 -7.41
C LEU A 78 25.65 -14.35 -5.97
N PRO A 79 26.08 -15.54 -5.48
CA PRO A 79 25.88 -15.91 -4.09
C PRO A 79 26.61 -14.93 -3.16
N GLY A 80 25.85 -14.17 -2.37
CA GLY A 80 26.38 -13.32 -1.28
C GLY A 80 26.07 -11.83 -1.34
N VAL A 81 25.18 -11.36 -2.24
CA VAL A 81 24.67 -9.99 -2.18
C VAL A 81 23.31 -10.00 -1.46
N GLU A 82 23.25 -9.49 -0.23
CA GLU A 82 22.02 -9.44 0.57
C GLU A 82 21.07 -8.35 0.04
N PRO A 83 19.75 -8.62 -0.05
CA PRO A 83 18.76 -7.64 -0.52
C PRO A 83 18.57 -6.50 0.51
N GLN A 84 18.38 -5.26 0.03
CA GLN A 84 18.12 -4.11 0.91
C GLN A 84 16.70 -4.15 1.50
N ARG A 85 15.77 -4.90 0.88
CA ARG A 85 14.36 -5.06 1.27
C ARG A 85 13.64 -3.73 1.49
N MET A 86 13.95 -2.73 0.67
CA MET A 86 13.26 -1.44 0.67
C MET A 86 12.32 -1.35 -0.52
N GLY A 87 11.10 -0.89 -0.25
CA GLY A 87 10.05 -0.70 -1.23
C GLY A 87 10.04 0.66 -1.90
N LEU A 88 9.11 0.75 -2.84
CA LEU A 88 8.78 1.95 -3.61
C LEU A 88 8.59 3.19 -2.73
N LEU A 89 7.80 3.07 -1.66
CA LEU A 89 7.39 4.21 -0.83
C LEU A 89 8.56 4.90 -0.15
N ALA A 90 9.62 4.16 0.16
CA ALA A 90 10.83 4.72 0.75
C ALA A 90 11.62 5.61 -0.23
N GLN A 91 11.57 5.33 -1.53
CA GLN A 91 12.27 6.11 -2.56
C GLN A 91 11.59 7.45 -2.85
N ILE A 92 10.27 7.53 -2.62
CA ILE A 92 9.48 8.73 -2.91
C ILE A 92 9.32 9.67 -1.70
N LEU A 93 9.89 9.35 -0.53
CA LEU A 93 9.81 10.19 0.66
C LEU A 93 10.22 11.66 0.42
N PRO A 94 11.29 11.98 -0.33
CA PRO A 94 11.65 13.37 -0.63
C PRO A 94 10.58 14.10 -1.47
N HIS A 95 9.76 13.34 -2.20
CA HIS A 95 8.72 13.84 -3.10
C HIS A 95 7.33 13.88 -2.45
N ILE A 96 7.19 13.46 -1.19
CA ILE A 96 5.94 13.51 -0.39
C ILE A 96 6.08 14.36 0.88
N GLU A 97 7.01 15.33 0.86
CA GLU A 97 7.32 16.24 1.97
C GLU A 97 7.84 15.54 3.25
N ALA A 98 8.24 14.27 3.16
CA ALA A 98 8.79 13.48 4.27
C ALA A 98 10.34 13.54 4.33
N ASN A 99 10.94 14.71 4.05
CA ASN A 99 12.40 14.88 3.97
C ASN A 99 13.15 14.49 5.26
N ASN A 100 12.54 14.73 6.42
CA ASN A 100 13.13 14.37 7.71
C ASN A 100 13.24 12.84 7.87
N VAL A 101 12.23 12.10 7.40
CA VAL A 101 12.23 10.63 7.42
C VAL A 101 13.17 10.09 6.36
N ALA A 102 13.18 10.71 5.17
CA ALA A 102 14.10 10.36 4.09
C ALA A 102 15.58 10.49 4.51
N ALA A 103 15.93 11.53 5.27
CA ALA A 103 17.28 11.73 5.80
C ALA A 103 17.72 10.67 6.81
N MET A 104 16.78 9.95 7.42
CA MET A 104 17.04 8.84 8.33
C MET A 104 17.23 7.51 7.58
N CYS A 105 16.71 7.40 6.35
CA CYS A 105 16.94 6.25 5.50
C CYS A 105 18.38 6.29 4.96
N GLU A 106 19.14 5.24 5.21
CA GLU A 106 20.51 5.16 4.69
C GLU A 106 20.48 4.98 3.16
N PRO A 107 21.04 5.91 2.38
CA PRO A 107 20.97 5.88 0.92
C PRO A 107 21.74 4.72 0.29
N ASN A 108 22.60 4.06 1.08
CA ASN A 108 23.43 2.93 0.67
C ASN A 108 23.35 1.80 1.70
N LEU A 109 22.14 1.34 2.07
CA LEU A 109 22.01 0.09 2.85
C LEU A 109 22.92 -0.96 2.20
N SER A 110 23.99 -1.34 2.90
CA SER A 110 25.05 -2.16 2.32
C SER A 110 24.48 -3.51 1.93
N THR A 111 24.53 -3.86 0.65
CA THR A 111 24.22 -5.21 0.15
C THR A 111 25.36 -6.19 0.40
N LYS A 112 26.45 -5.76 1.07
CA LYS A 112 27.61 -6.61 1.30
C LYS A 112 27.23 -7.78 2.20
N ARG A 113 27.71 -8.96 1.81
CA ARG A 113 27.69 -10.17 2.62
C ARG A 113 28.23 -9.86 4.00
N TYR A 114 27.45 -10.23 4.99
CA TYR A 114 27.99 -10.35 6.32
C TYR A 114 29.02 -11.49 6.35
N GLY A 115 30.32 -11.18 6.50
CA GLY A 115 31.37 -12.21 6.53
C GLY A 115 32.82 -11.76 6.32
N ASP A 116 33.07 -10.56 5.79
CA ASP A 116 34.45 -10.05 5.66
C ASP A 116 34.97 -9.40 6.96
N ASP A 117 34.08 -9.14 7.94
CA ASP A 117 34.37 -8.34 9.14
C ASP A 117 33.54 -8.66 10.41
N GLY A 118 32.67 -9.67 10.41
CA GLY A 118 32.14 -10.21 11.69
C GLY A 118 31.03 -9.44 12.44
N ALA A 119 30.35 -8.40 11.89
CA ALA A 119 29.03 -7.88 12.36
C ALA A 119 27.73 -8.17 11.52
N GLY A 120 26.74 -8.88 12.12
CA GLY A 120 25.45 -9.42 11.60
C GLY A 120 24.71 -8.72 10.45
N TYR A 121 24.19 -9.47 9.46
CA TYR A 121 23.13 -9.20 8.43
C TYR A 121 22.81 -7.74 7.98
N GLY A 122 22.98 -7.38 6.70
CA GLY A 122 22.60 -6.04 6.17
C GLY A 122 21.12 -5.88 5.77
N VAL A 123 20.21 -5.66 6.74
CA VAL A 123 18.80 -5.28 6.49
C VAL A 123 18.46 -4.07 7.36
N TRP A 124 17.53 -3.20 6.97
CA TRP A 124 17.02 -2.09 7.82
C TRP A 124 16.38 -2.56 9.14
N ILE A 125 16.16 -3.88 9.30
CA ILE A 125 15.65 -4.56 10.50
C ILE A 125 16.82 -5.09 11.39
N ASN A 126 18.08 -4.87 11.02
CA ASN A 126 19.19 -5.50 11.75
C ASN A 126 19.40 -4.89 13.16
N TYR A 127 19.30 -5.76 14.17
CA TYR A 127 19.39 -5.43 15.60
C TYR A 127 20.82 -5.30 16.15
N ASN A 128 21.86 -5.64 15.38
CA ASN A 128 23.26 -5.74 15.82
C ASN A 128 24.23 -4.77 15.11
N LEU A 129 23.77 -3.89 14.21
CA LEU A 129 24.61 -2.95 13.47
C LEU A 129 24.32 -1.50 13.86
N ALA A 130 25.37 -0.76 14.21
CA ALA A 130 25.32 0.69 14.44
C ALA A 130 24.88 1.51 13.20
N GLY A 131 24.82 0.91 12.00
CA GLY A 131 24.24 1.50 10.76
C GLY A 131 22.81 1.05 10.44
N GLY A 132 22.33 -0.09 10.98
CA GLY A 132 20.90 -0.47 10.87
C GLY A 132 19.97 0.39 11.73
N ALA A 133 20.52 1.18 12.65
CA ALA A 133 19.78 1.87 13.69
C ALA A 133 18.90 3.04 13.17
N THR A 134 19.38 3.84 12.21
CA THR A 134 18.67 5.05 11.75
C THR A 134 17.51 4.75 10.80
N THR A 135 17.72 3.86 9.83
CA THR A 135 16.67 3.44 8.89
C THR A 135 15.53 2.71 9.61
N ARG A 136 15.85 1.94 10.66
CA ARG A 136 14.83 1.37 11.57
C ARG A 136 13.97 2.46 12.23
N PHE A 137 14.59 3.51 12.77
CA PHE A 137 13.81 4.61 13.36
C PHE A 137 12.96 5.31 12.30
N ALA A 138 13.42 5.40 11.05
CA ALA A 138 12.59 5.89 9.95
C ALA A 138 11.34 5.03 9.79
N ALA A 139 11.48 3.69 9.79
CA ALA A 139 10.38 2.74 9.65
C ALA A 139 9.28 2.87 10.71
N LEU A 140 9.55 3.45 11.88
CA LEU A 140 8.57 3.70 12.94
C LEU A 140 7.68 4.93 12.67
N TYR A 141 8.06 5.82 11.75
CA TYR A 141 7.27 7.01 11.47
C TYR A 141 5.97 6.65 10.74
N ASN A 142 4.86 7.09 11.30
CA ASN A 142 3.57 7.07 10.62
C ASN A 142 3.49 8.28 9.68
N ILE A 143 3.38 8.00 8.38
CA ILE A 143 3.24 9.01 7.34
C ILE A 143 1.76 9.06 6.97
N PRO A 144 1.01 10.14 7.31
CA PRO A 144 -0.43 10.19 7.09
C PRO A 144 -0.85 9.99 5.63
N ALA A 145 0.00 10.40 4.68
CA ALA A 145 -0.25 10.21 3.26
C ALA A 145 -0.21 8.74 2.82
N PHE A 146 0.38 7.83 3.60
CA PHE A 146 0.41 6.40 3.31
C PHE A 146 -0.76 5.61 3.92
N ARG A 147 -1.58 6.25 4.76
CA ARG A 147 -2.69 5.60 5.47
C ARG A 147 -4.03 6.00 4.90
N CYS A 148 -4.94 5.03 4.77
CA CYS A 148 -6.34 5.35 4.50
C CYS A 148 -7.06 5.64 5.83
N PRO A 149 -7.74 6.78 6.03
CA PRO A 149 -8.49 7.10 7.26
C PRO A 149 -9.61 6.13 7.62
N THR A 150 -10.06 5.28 6.68
CA THR A 150 -11.07 4.25 6.93
C THR A 150 -10.45 3.02 7.61
N ASP A 151 -9.20 2.72 7.28
CA ASP A 151 -8.45 1.64 7.89
C ASP A 151 -7.83 2.11 9.21
N SER A 152 -8.63 2.00 10.28
CA SER A 152 -8.31 2.49 11.61
C SER A 152 -7.52 1.50 12.46
N VAL A 153 -6.96 0.44 11.89
CA VAL A 153 -6.12 -0.48 12.66
C VAL A 153 -4.88 0.30 13.14
N PRO A 154 -4.78 0.64 14.44
CA PRO A 154 -3.86 1.70 14.91
C PRO A 154 -2.39 1.35 14.70
N SER A 155 -2.12 0.06 14.72
CA SER A 155 -0.82 -0.60 14.72
C SER A 155 -1.20 -2.01 15.14
N THR A 156 -0.86 -2.99 14.31
CA THR A 156 -1.25 -4.37 14.57
C THR A 156 -0.43 -4.97 15.70
N ASP A 157 -0.96 -6.02 16.36
CA ASP A 157 -0.19 -6.88 17.28
C ASP A 157 1.07 -7.45 16.58
N LYS A 158 1.05 -7.53 15.23
CA LYS A 158 2.17 -7.92 14.36
C LYS A 158 2.18 -7.11 13.06
N THR A 159 3.29 -6.43 12.74
CA THR A 159 3.49 -5.84 11.41
C THR A 159 4.21 -6.84 10.50
N ALA A 160 3.74 -7.02 9.27
CA ALA A 160 4.45 -7.78 8.26
C ALA A 160 5.22 -6.83 7.32
N ASP A 161 6.48 -7.19 7.08
CA ASP A 161 7.14 -6.84 5.83
C ASP A 161 6.58 -7.77 4.74
N VAL A 162 5.52 -7.32 4.06
CA VAL A 162 4.93 -8.07 2.95
C VAL A 162 5.79 -7.82 1.71
N THR A 163 6.92 -8.49 1.70
CA THR A 163 7.81 -8.61 0.56
C THR A 163 7.30 -9.76 -0.30
N ARG A 164 6.74 -9.49 -1.49
CA ARG A 164 6.73 -10.46 -2.59
C ARG A 164 7.60 -9.89 -3.70
N THR A 165 8.91 -10.15 -3.60
CA THR A 165 9.85 -9.81 -4.66
C THR A 165 9.80 -10.93 -5.69
N TYR A 166 9.33 -10.62 -6.89
CA TYR A 166 9.44 -11.49 -8.05
C TYR A 166 10.85 -11.32 -8.66
N GLY A 167 11.61 -12.41 -8.71
CA GLY A 167 12.94 -12.47 -9.30
C GLY A 167 13.34 -13.92 -9.60
N VAL A 168 13.89 -14.16 -10.77
CA VAL A 168 14.08 -15.51 -11.34
C VAL A 168 15.51 -16.03 -11.25
N GLY A 169 15.67 -17.33 -11.00
CA GLY A 169 16.87 -18.12 -11.31
C GLY A 169 16.59 -19.16 -12.41
N PRO A 170 17.61 -19.69 -13.08
CA PRO A 170 17.48 -20.47 -14.33
C PRO A 170 16.75 -21.83 -14.23
N SER A 171 16.37 -22.28 -13.02
CA SER A 171 15.64 -23.53 -12.81
C SER A 171 14.58 -23.45 -11.71
N SER A 172 14.27 -22.23 -11.23
CA SER A 172 13.30 -22.01 -10.15
C SER A 172 12.89 -20.54 -10.06
N VAL A 173 11.57 -20.30 -10.00
CA VAL A 173 11.02 -19.06 -9.43
C VAL A 173 11.53 -18.97 -8.00
N THR A 174 12.35 -17.96 -7.66
CA THR A 174 12.55 -17.63 -6.25
C THR A 174 11.52 -16.57 -5.92
N VAL A 175 10.31 -17.00 -5.54
CA VAL A 175 9.39 -16.13 -4.82
C VAL A 175 10.07 -15.86 -3.48
N THR A 176 10.82 -14.77 -3.39
CA THR A 176 11.13 -14.22 -2.08
C THR A 176 9.85 -13.53 -1.63
N LEU A 177 8.92 -14.35 -1.12
CA LEU A 177 8.26 -13.99 0.12
C LEU A 177 9.42 -13.59 1.04
N GLY A 178 9.36 -12.47 1.77
CA GLY A 178 10.19 -12.37 2.96
C GLY A 178 10.11 -13.74 3.63
N GLY A 179 11.23 -14.48 3.65
CA GLY A 179 11.21 -15.94 3.73
C GLY A 179 10.35 -16.39 4.91
N TRP A 180 9.79 -17.59 4.81
CA TRP A 180 8.94 -18.27 5.81
C TRP A 180 9.63 -18.43 7.20
N GLY A 181 10.07 -17.33 7.82
CA GLY A 181 11.03 -17.28 8.92
C GLY A 181 11.56 -15.89 9.30
N ASP A 182 11.39 -14.83 8.51
CA ASP A 182 11.80 -13.45 8.87
C ASP A 182 10.60 -12.58 9.30
N TRP A 183 9.57 -13.23 9.83
CA TRP A 183 8.43 -12.56 10.40
C TRP A 183 8.82 -11.96 11.74
N SER A 184 9.35 -10.74 11.73
CA SER A 184 9.62 -10.03 12.96
C SER A 184 8.28 -9.69 13.62
N SER A 185 7.75 -10.59 14.46
CA SER A 185 7.29 -10.10 15.76
C SER A 185 8.43 -9.23 16.25
N ASN A 186 8.20 -7.92 16.34
CA ASN A 186 9.22 -6.98 16.73
C ASN A 186 9.93 -7.56 17.96
N LEU A 187 11.22 -7.90 17.84
CA LEU A 187 11.97 -8.52 18.95
C LEU A 187 12.01 -7.59 20.19
N LEU A 188 11.57 -6.34 20.02
CA LEU A 188 11.51 -5.25 21.00
C LEU A 188 10.09 -4.66 21.18
N GLY A 189 9.06 -5.15 20.48
CA GLY A 189 7.66 -4.70 20.63
C GLY A 189 7.30 -3.30 20.06
N GLU A 190 8.08 -2.75 19.12
CA GLU A 190 7.77 -1.47 18.46
C GLU A 190 6.80 -1.60 17.28
N GLU A 191 6.07 -0.53 17.01
CA GLU A 191 5.07 -0.44 15.95
C GLU A 191 5.66 0.28 14.74
N TYR A 192 5.69 -0.39 13.58
CA TYR A 192 6.12 0.25 12.34
C TYR A 192 5.02 1.11 11.73
N GLY A 193 5.43 2.15 11.01
CA GLY A 193 4.55 2.91 10.15
C GLY A 193 3.97 2.03 9.06
N LEU A 194 2.65 2.05 8.92
CA LEU A 194 1.93 1.19 7.99
C LEU A 194 1.57 1.93 6.68
N THR A 195 1.26 1.17 5.63
CA THR A 195 0.71 1.67 4.37
C THR A 195 -0.56 0.92 3.95
N ASN A 196 -1.47 1.64 3.28
CA ASN A 196 -2.65 1.11 2.58
C ASN A 196 -2.51 1.21 1.06
N TYR A 197 -1.35 1.64 0.56
CA TYR A 197 -1.11 1.84 -0.86
C TYR A 197 0.13 1.06 -1.27
N ILE A 198 0.02 0.27 -2.33
CA ILE A 198 1.10 -0.56 -2.83
C ILE A 198 1.24 -0.47 -4.34
N GLY A 199 2.46 -0.61 -4.84
CA GLY A 199 2.74 -0.60 -6.27
C GLY A 199 2.27 -1.87 -6.97
N VAL A 200 1.84 -1.70 -8.22
CA VAL A 200 1.41 -2.81 -9.09
C VAL A 200 2.60 -3.37 -9.86
N ALA A 201 2.82 -4.68 -9.74
CA ALA A 201 3.90 -5.41 -10.41
C ALA A 201 3.52 -5.98 -11.78
N GLY A 202 2.30 -5.75 -12.26
CA GLY A 202 1.77 -6.41 -13.45
C GLY A 202 0.83 -7.53 -13.06
N VAL A 203 0.68 -8.55 -13.90
CA VAL A 203 -0.19 -9.71 -13.57
C VAL A 203 0.42 -10.51 -12.42
N LEU A 204 1.69 -10.89 -12.57
CA LEU A 204 2.41 -11.69 -11.60
C LEU A 204 3.81 -11.17 -11.26
N GLY A 205 4.23 -10.03 -11.81
CA GLY A 205 5.60 -9.55 -11.65
C GLY A 205 6.59 -10.19 -12.63
N ASP A 206 7.88 -9.95 -12.40
CA ASP A 206 9.00 -10.43 -13.21
C ASP A 206 9.16 -11.96 -13.03
N ASP A 207 8.30 -12.72 -13.72
CA ASP A 207 8.37 -14.17 -13.82
C ASP A 207 8.82 -14.58 -15.24
N SER A 208 10.12 -14.79 -15.37
CA SER A 208 10.76 -15.36 -16.56
C SER A 208 10.84 -16.89 -16.57
N SER A 209 10.22 -17.59 -15.60
CA SER A 209 10.28 -19.06 -15.50
C SER A 209 9.00 -19.79 -15.87
N GLU A 210 7.88 -19.10 -16.09
CA GLU A 210 6.64 -19.74 -16.51
C GLU A 210 6.48 -19.87 -18.04
N SER A 211 5.88 -20.99 -18.45
CA SER A 211 5.58 -21.36 -19.84
C SER A 211 4.57 -20.44 -20.54
N ASP A 212 3.91 -19.56 -19.78
CA ASP A 212 2.70 -18.84 -20.20
C ASP A 212 2.95 -17.36 -20.55
N ASN A 213 4.22 -16.97 -20.72
CA ASN A 213 4.63 -15.67 -21.28
C ASN A 213 4.20 -14.45 -20.44
N TRP A 214 4.07 -14.61 -19.12
CA TRP A 214 3.59 -13.55 -18.22
C TRP A 214 4.55 -12.37 -18.04
N SER A 215 5.83 -12.53 -18.40
CA SER A 215 6.78 -11.42 -18.54
C SER A 215 6.36 -10.38 -19.61
N ALA A 216 5.46 -10.74 -20.53
CA ALA A 216 4.82 -9.78 -21.42
C ALA A 216 3.90 -8.80 -20.66
N HIS A 217 3.37 -9.21 -19.50
CA HIS A 217 2.46 -8.46 -18.65
C HIS A 217 3.17 -7.88 -17.41
N ASP A 218 4.45 -7.57 -17.55
CA ASP A 218 5.24 -6.83 -16.57
C ASP A 218 4.58 -5.50 -16.24
N GLY A 219 4.43 -5.21 -14.95
CA GLY A 219 3.94 -3.92 -14.51
C GLY A 219 5.02 -2.86 -14.40
N MET A 220 4.59 -1.68 -13.98
CA MET A 220 5.48 -0.52 -13.92
C MET A 220 6.56 -0.68 -12.84
N PHE A 221 6.24 -1.35 -11.74
CA PHE A 221 7.11 -1.49 -10.58
C PHE A 221 7.56 -2.95 -10.39
N LEU A 222 8.80 -3.25 -10.77
CA LEU A 222 9.43 -4.57 -10.55
C LEU A 222 10.69 -4.45 -9.69
N ASN A 223 11.29 -5.57 -9.30
CA ASN A 223 12.55 -5.58 -8.57
C ASN A 223 13.66 -4.90 -9.37
N ARG A 224 14.33 -3.91 -8.76
CA ARG A 224 15.38 -3.07 -9.36
C ARG A 224 15.05 -2.52 -10.76
N SER A 225 13.76 -2.33 -11.05
CA SER A 225 13.29 -1.85 -12.34
C SER A 225 13.81 -0.45 -12.67
N ARG A 226 13.92 -0.20 -13.98
CA ARG A 226 14.26 1.11 -14.56
C ARG A 226 13.20 1.52 -15.57
N THR A 227 11.94 1.34 -15.20
CA THR A 227 10.80 1.64 -16.07
C THR A 227 10.78 3.14 -16.39
N THR A 228 10.46 3.47 -17.63
CA THR A 228 10.34 4.85 -18.13
C THR A 228 9.02 4.98 -18.89
N PHE A 229 8.55 6.21 -19.11
CA PHE A 229 7.38 6.43 -19.97
C PHE A 229 7.54 5.83 -21.38
N GLY A 230 8.77 5.76 -21.90
CA GLY A 230 9.04 5.14 -23.20
C GLY A 230 8.76 3.64 -23.25
N ARG A 231 8.70 2.94 -22.10
CA ARG A 231 8.32 1.52 -22.02
C ARG A 231 6.80 1.33 -21.97
N MET A 232 6.00 2.40 -21.84
CA MET A 232 4.55 2.33 -21.69
C MET A 232 3.83 2.47 -23.04
N SER A 233 3.92 1.46 -23.91
CA SER A 233 3.27 1.51 -25.22
C SER A 233 1.75 1.54 -25.15
N ASP A 234 1.18 1.03 -24.05
CA ASP A 234 -0.28 0.88 -23.87
C ASP A 234 -0.92 2.17 -23.33
N GLY A 235 -0.11 3.21 -23.11
CA GLY A 235 -0.52 4.53 -22.63
C GLY A 235 -0.57 4.62 -21.11
N SER A 236 0.12 5.61 -20.54
CA SER A 236 0.24 5.76 -19.09
C SER A 236 -1.09 5.94 -18.35
N SER A 237 -2.13 6.46 -19.02
CA SER A 237 -3.47 6.59 -18.43
C SER A 237 -4.20 5.25 -18.29
N ASN A 238 -3.85 4.25 -19.10
CA ASN A 238 -4.50 2.93 -19.10
C ASN A 238 -3.81 1.96 -18.14
N ILE A 239 -2.58 2.26 -17.74
CA ILE A 239 -1.76 1.42 -16.88
C ILE A 239 -2.04 1.76 -15.42
N ILE A 240 -2.41 0.78 -14.61
CA ILE A 240 -2.51 0.97 -13.16
C ILE A 240 -1.13 0.98 -12.50
N MET A 241 -0.94 1.90 -11.57
CA MET A 241 0.33 2.23 -10.93
C MET A 241 0.35 1.78 -9.47
N MET A 242 -0.59 2.30 -8.65
CA MET A 242 -0.77 1.93 -7.25
C MET A 242 -2.17 1.37 -7.07
N GLY A 243 -2.32 0.42 -6.15
CA GLY A 243 -3.63 -0.03 -5.68
C GLY A 243 -3.77 0.12 -4.17
N GLU A 244 -5.01 0.17 -3.72
CA GLU A 244 -5.37 0.16 -2.30
C GLU A 244 -5.34 -1.27 -1.74
N VAL A 245 -4.87 -1.38 -0.49
CA VAL A 245 -4.91 -2.60 0.31
C VAL A 245 -5.40 -2.25 1.71
N VAL A 246 -6.10 -3.18 2.36
CA VAL A 246 -6.56 -3.04 3.74
C VAL A 246 -5.79 -3.94 4.66
N THR A 247 -5.80 -3.60 5.95
CA THR A 247 -5.45 -4.52 7.00
C THR A 247 -6.66 -5.34 7.39
N GLU A 248 -6.53 -6.66 7.34
CA GLU A 248 -7.59 -7.59 7.69
C GLU A 248 -7.06 -8.66 8.63
N PRO A 249 -7.92 -9.23 9.50
CA PRO A 249 -7.61 -10.45 10.22
C PRO A 249 -7.26 -11.55 9.22
N LEU A 250 -6.18 -12.26 9.50
CA LEU A 250 -5.86 -13.44 8.72
C LEU A 250 -6.75 -14.59 9.17
N ASP A 251 -7.49 -15.17 8.24
CA ASP A 251 -8.33 -16.36 8.51
C ASP A 251 -7.53 -17.65 8.35
N GLU A 252 -6.35 -17.57 7.75
CA GLU A 252 -5.50 -18.70 7.45
C GLU A 252 -4.10 -18.58 8.09
N TRP A 253 -3.37 -19.70 8.03
CA TRP A 253 -1.97 -19.77 8.44
C TRP A 253 -1.14 -18.66 7.73
N PRO A 254 -0.15 -18.02 8.40
CA PRO A 254 0.49 -18.40 9.67
C PRO A 254 -0.15 -17.87 10.95
N TRP A 255 -1.14 -16.97 10.88
CA TRP A 255 -1.63 -16.23 12.04
C TRP A 255 -3.15 -16.08 12.08
N PRO A 256 -3.88 -17.21 12.17
CA PRO A 256 -5.33 -17.17 12.21
C PRO A 256 -5.83 -16.32 13.39
N GLY A 257 -6.68 -15.34 13.11
CA GLY A 257 -7.26 -14.40 14.07
C GLY A 257 -6.42 -13.17 14.39
N GLU A 258 -5.25 -13.01 13.78
CA GLU A 258 -4.38 -11.84 13.97
C GLU A 258 -4.59 -10.84 12.84
N THR A 259 -4.67 -9.55 13.16
CA THR A 259 -4.68 -8.50 12.14
C THR A 259 -3.25 -8.15 11.75
N VAL A 260 -2.96 -8.08 10.44
CA VAL A 260 -1.60 -7.80 9.96
C VAL A 260 -1.55 -6.57 9.07
N GLY A 261 -0.69 -5.62 9.46
CA GLY A 261 -0.39 -4.40 8.74
C GLY A 261 0.84 -4.55 7.84
N ARG A 262 0.92 -3.72 6.81
CA ARG A 262 2.06 -3.67 5.86
C ARG A 262 2.97 -2.48 6.19
N ALA A 263 4.23 -2.72 6.54
CA ALA A 263 5.18 -1.65 6.81
C ALA A 263 5.52 -0.86 5.54
N TRP A 264 5.42 0.47 5.56
CA TRP A 264 5.63 1.26 4.34
C TRP A 264 7.05 1.13 3.76
N ILE A 265 8.06 0.88 4.60
CA ILE A 265 9.47 0.85 4.18
C ILE A 265 9.85 -0.41 3.41
N GLY A 266 9.26 -1.56 3.78
CA GLY A 266 9.59 -2.88 3.21
C GLY A 266 8.55 -3.39 2.22
N THR A 267 7.33 -2.87 2.27
CA THR A 267 6.27 -3.30 1.36
C THR A 267 6.62 -2.91 -0.09
N HIS A 268 6.79 -3.93 -0.93
CA HIS A 268 7.22 -3.78 -2.31
C HIS A 268 6.04 -3.52 -3.24
N THR A 269 5.59 -4.58 -3.92
CA THR A 269 4.61 -4.55 -5.00
C THR A 269 3.85 -5.86 -5.03
N ILE A 270 2.63 -5.86 -5.55
CA ILE A 270 1.83 -7.07 -5.73
C ILE A 270 1.31 -7.16 -7.18
N GLY A 271 1.18 -8.39 -7.69
CA GLY A 271 0.57 -8.66 -8.99
C GLY A 271 -0.96 -8.59 -8.95
N THR A 272 -1.60 -8.27 -10.07
CA THR A 272 -3.06 -8.22 -10.18
C THR A 272 -3.73 -9.58 -10.31
N VAL A 273 -2.97 -10.67 -10.36
CA VAL A 273 -3.54 -12.03 -10.24
C VAL A 273 -4.34 -12.21 -8.95
N PHE A 274 -4.02 -11.46 -7.89
CA PHE A 274 -4.70 -11.51 -6.58
C PHE A 274 -5.90 -10.55 -6.48
N TRP A 275 -6.53 -10.23 -7.62
CA TRP A 275 -7.76 -9.44 -7.70
C TRP A 275 -8.97 -10.34 -7.98
N PRO A 276 -10.11 -10.13 -7.31
CA PRO A 276 -10.34 -10.34 -5.88
C PRO A 276 -10.53 -11.84 -5.54
N ASP A 277 -10.07 -12.73 -6.43
CA ASP A 277 -10.09 -14.19 -6.23
C ASP A 277 -8.65 -14.68 -6.03
N SER A 278 -8.33 -14.94 -4.77
CA SER A 278 -7.00 -15.28 -4.29
C SER A 278 -6.91 -16.76 -3.91
N SER A 279 -7.42 -17.62 -4.80
CA SER A 279 -7.25 -19.10 -4.81
C SER A 279 -5.79 -19.63 -4.71
N TRP A 280 -4.80 -18.76 -4.50
CA TRP A 280 -3.36 -19.02 -4.54
C TRP A 280 -2.61 -18.81 -3.20
N GLY A 281 -3.29 -18.59 -2.07
CA GLY A 281 -2.66 -18.44 -0.75
C GLY A 281 -3.55 -17.71 0.27
N PRO A 282 -3.01 -17.23 1.43
CA PRO A 282 -3.80 -16.44 2.37
C PRO A 282 -4.18 -15.12 1.70
N ALA A 283 -5.36 -15.16 1.08
CA ALA A 283 -6.02 -14.14 0.29
C ALA A 283 -5.70 -12.71 0.71
N GLN A 284 -5.85 -12.49 2.01
CA GLN A 284 -5.92 -11.21 2.69
C GLN A 284 -4.61 -10.40 2.67
N LEU A 285 -3.44 -11.03 2.48
CA LEU A 285 -2.15 -10.31 2.44
C LEU A 285 -1.73 -9.84 1.05
N PHE A 286 -2.23 -10.49 0.00
CA PHE A 286 -1.81 -10.21 -1.37
C PHE A 286 -2.93 -9.64 -2.23
N GLU A 287 -4.09 -9.37 -1.64
CA GLU A 287 -5.25 -8.86 -2.35
C GLU A 287 -5.34 -7.33 -2.32
N TYR A 288 -5.74 -6.77 -3.45
CA TYR A 288 -6.15 -5.37 -3.54
C TYR A 288 -7.57 -5.24 -3.02
N ALA A 289 -7.76 -4.37 -2.04
CA ALA A 289 -9.02 -4.23 -1.34
C ALA A 289 -9.11 -2.82 -0.73
N SER A 290 -10.33 -2.37 -0.44
CA SER A 290 -10.60 -1.05 0.13
C SER A 290 -11.49 -1.15 1.36
N GLY A 291 -11.32 -0.21 2.28
CA GLY A 291 -12.28 -0.02 3.38
C GLY A 291 -13.60 0.59 2.90
N HIS A 292 -13.67 1.02 1.64
CA HIS A 292 -14.85 1.61 1.02
C HIS A 292 -15.68 0.53 0.31
N PRO A 293 -16.96 0.32 0.67
CA PRO A 293 -17.75 -0.79 0.15
C PRO A 293 -17.84 -0.86 -1.38
N GLY A 294 -17.50 -2.02 -1.95
CA GLY A 294 -17.75 -2.39 -3.34
C GLY A 294 -16.82 -1.74 -4.36
N THR A 295 -15.76 -1.05 -3.92
CA THR A 295 -14.81 -0.40 -4.83
C THR A 295 -13.40 -0.40 -4.28
N VAL A 296 -12.41 -0.59 -5.16
CA VAL A 296 -11.00 -0.42 -4.85
C VAL A 296 -10.40 0.76 -5.61
N SER A 297 -9.63 1.58 -4.92
CA SER A 297 -8.96 2.72 -5.55
C SER A 297 -7.68 2.27 -6.26
N PHE A 298 -7.46 2.78 -7.47
CA PHE A 298 -6.19 2.65 -8.18
C PHE A 298 -5.73 4.01 -8.73
N SER A 299 -4.41 4.22 -8.73
CA SER A 299 -3.80 5.28 -9.52
C SER A 299 -3.35 4.75 -10.86
N ARG A 300 -3.21 5.64 -11.84
CA ARG A 300 -2.68 5.33 -13.17
C ARG A 300 -1.26 5.85 -13.35
N GLY A 301 -0.59 5.39 -14.40
CA GLY A 301 0.74 5.84 -14.84
C GLY A 301 0.85 7.35 -15.06
N ASP A 302 -0.26 8.04 -15.34
CA ASP A 302 -0.33 9.50 -15.50
C ASP A 302 -0.66 10.28 -14.21
N GLY A 303 -0.85 9.58 -13.08
CA GLY A 303 -1.19 10.17 -11.78
C GLY A 303 -2.68 10.41 -11.55
N SER A 304 -3.56 10.09 -12.52
CA SER A 304 -5.00 10.04 -12.28
C SER A 304 -5.34 8.95 -11.27
N VAL A 305 -6.41 9.14 -10.51
CA VAL A 305 -6.88 8.21 -9.48
C VAL A 305 -8.37 7.98 -9.68
N GLY A 306 -8.75 6.72 -9.77
CA GLY A 306 -10.12 6.27 -9.97
C GLY A 306 -10.45 5.10 -9.07
N ALA A 307 -11.74 4.90 -8.82
CA ALA A 307 -12.24 3.75 -8.10
C ALA A 307 -12.79 2.73 -9.10
N VAL A 308 -12.50 1.47 -8.86
CA VAL A 308 -12.88 0.33 -9.67
C VAL A 308 -13.83 -0.53 -8.87
N SER A 309 -14.91 -1.03 -9.47
CA SER A 309 -15.83 -1.94 -8.78
C SER A 309 -15.15 -3.28 -8.49
N GLU A 310 -15.36 -3.84 -7.29
CA GLU A 310 -14.88 -5.20 -6.93
C GLU A 310 -15.42 -6.29 -7.86
N ASP A 311 -16.58 -6.07 -8.48
CA ASP A 311 -17.21 -6.99 -9.45
C ASP A 311 -16.58 -6.91 -10.86
N THR A 312 -15.55 -6.08 -11.05
CA THR A 312 -14.87 -5.94 -12.35
C THR A 312 -14.15 -7.24 -12.72
N ASP A 313 -14.35 -7.71 -13.95
CA ASP A 313 -13.69 -8.89 -14.50
C ASP A 313 -12.16 -8.80 -14.28
N ALA A 314 -11.59 -9.83 -13.65
CA ALA A 314 -10.16 -9.89 -13.34
C ALA A 314 -9.27 -9.74 -14.59
N THR A 315 -9.77 -10.12 -15.77
CA THR A 315 -9.08 -9.94 -17.05
C THR A 315 -8.85 -8.47 -17.38
N VAL A 316 -9.81 -7.60 -17.06
CA VAL A 316 -9.68 -6.15 -17.29
C VAL A 316 -8.56 -5.58 -16.44
N ILE A 317 -8.50 -5.96 -15.16
CA ILE A 317 -7.46 -5.50 -14.23
C ILE A 317 -6.09 -6.06 -14.58
N ARG A 318 -6.03 -7.27 -15.12
CA ARG A 318 -4.80 -7.89 -15.62
C ARG A 318 -4.26 -7.18 -16.86
N ASN A 319 -5.12 -6.86 -17.83
CA ASN A 319 -4.70 -6.14 -19.03
C ASN A 319 -4.26 -4.69 -18.71
N MET A 320 -4.81 -4.09 -17.65
CA MET A 320 -4.40 -2.75 -17.23
C MET A 320 -3.12 -2.73 -16.40
N SER A 321 -2.62 -3.87 -15.94
CA SER A 321 -1.42 -3.91 -15.12
C SER A 321 -0.13 -4.03 -15.93
N GLY A 322 -0.21 -4.55 -17.16
CA GLY A 322 0.91 -4.61 -18.10
C GLY A 322 1.25 -3.23 -18.68
N ILE A 323 2.54 -2.96 -18.92
CA ILE A 323 2.99 -1.69 -19.51
C ILE A 323 3.19 -1.73 -21.03
N ALA A 324 3.37 -2.92 -21.59
CA ALA A 324 3.69 -3.12 -23.01
C ALA A 324 3.21 -4.48 -23.55
N ASP A 325 2.07 -4.96 -23.06
CA ASP A 325 1.47 -6.23 -23.53
C ASP A 325 0.64 -6.05 -24.82
N GLY A 326 0.41 -4.81 -25.24
CA GLY A 326 -0.36 -4.47 -26.43
C GLY A 326 -1.87 -4.57 -26.23
N THR A 327 -2.33 -4.89 -25.01
CA THR A 327 -3.74 -4.99 -24.65
C THR A 327 -4.19 -3.78 -23.86
N VAL A 328 -4.79 -2.81 -24.57
CA VAL A 328 -5.33 -1.62 -23.92
C VAL A 328 -6.73 -1.92 -23.37
N ALA A 329 -6.87 -1.84 -22.04
CA ALA A 329 -8.15 -1.91 -21.34
C ALA A 329 -8.42 -0.60 -20.56
N SER A 330 -9.70 -0.25 -20.41
CA SER A 330 -10.15 0.91 -19.62
C SER A 330 -11.40 0.55 -18.82
N ILE A 331 -11.59 1.25 -17.70
CA ILE A 331 -12.72 1.07 -16.75
C ILE A 331 -13.69 2.28 -16.83
N ASP A 332 -13.46 3.20 -17.76
CA ASP A 332 -14.31 4.39 -17.98
C ASP A 332 -15.53 4.10 -18.88
#